data_AF-A0A846DK17-F1
#
_entry.id   AF-A0A846DK17-F1
#
_cell.length_a   1.000
_cell.length_b   1.000
_cell.length_c   1.000
_cell.angle_alpha   90.00
_cell.angle_beta   90.00
_cell.angle_gamma   90.00
#
_symmetry.space_group_name_H-M   'P 1'
#
loop_
_entity.id
_entity.type
_entity.pdbx_description
1 polymer ?
#
loop_
_entity_poly.entity_id
_entity_poly.type
_entity_poly.pdbx_seq_one_letter_code
_entity_poly.pdbx_strand_id
1 'polypeptide(L)'
;MALSDQTPIRYSPMTLSRRHFFALASASTASVILASPLKEVFAKKALGKSFRAKGFGSLKPDPNQLLDLPAGFSYKVLSRTGDTMTDSNLVPGRPDGMAAFPAPGGNTALVRNHELSPHQLDKHGLVAVEYIKYDPMCLGGTTTLVVGANGQLVKQYTSLAGTERNCSGGPTPWGSWISCEESTVTPTTYPVDDPRSVSMKHGYNFEV
;
A
#
# COMPACT_ATOMS: atom_id res chain seq x y z
N MET A 1 8.71 8.25 -61.27
CA MET A 1 9.59 7.74 -60.20
C MET A 1 9.56 8.74 -59.05
N ALA A 2 8.71 8.49 -58.04
CA ALA A 2 8.81 9.03 -56.68
C ALA A 2 7.67 8.37 -55.88
N LEU A 3 8.03 7.46 -54.98
CA LEU A 3 7.15 6.67 -54.13
C LEU A 3 7.03 7.31 -52.75
N SER A 4 5.80 7.29 -52.23
CA SER A 4 5.34 7.27 -50.84
C SER A 4 6.21 7.87 -49.73
N ASP A 5 5.70 8.95 -49.12
CA ASP A 5 6.07 9.39 -47.78
C ASP A 5 5.25 8.61 -46.74
N GLN A 6 5.88 7.68 -46.04
CA GLN A 6 5.37 7.09 -44.79
C GLN A 6 6.45 7.24 -43.73
N THR A 7 6.18 8.10 -42.76
CA THR A 7 7.01 8.27 -41.55
C THR A 7 6.62 7.22 -40.51
N PRO A 8 7.51 6.30 -40.10
CA PRO A 8 7.25 5.43 -38.96
C PRO A 8 7.55 6.12 -37.63
N ILE A 9 6.67 5.88 -36.67
CA ILE A 9 6.75 6.28 -35.26
C ILE A 9 8.08 5.79 -34.64
N ARG A 10 8.90 6.72 -34.14
CA ARG A 10 10.10 6.39 -33.37
C ARG A 10 9.73 6.02 -31.93
N TYR A 11 9.89 4.75 -31.58
CA TYR A 11 9.99 4.33 -30.19
C TYR A 11 11.25 4.94 -29.56
N SER A 12 11.10 5.70 -28.48
CA SER A 12 12.23 6.11 -27.64
C SER A 12 12.63 4.95 -26.72
N PRO A 13 13.84 4.37 -26.86
CA PRO A 13 14.36 3.48 -25.82
C PRO A 13 14.66 4.30 -24.56
N MET A 14 14.22 3.83 -23.40
CA MET A 14 14.63 4.40 -22.10
C MET A 14 16.16 4.43 -22.03
N THR A 15 16.73 5.63 -21.97
CA THR A 15 18.15 5.82 -21.71
C THR A 15 18.37 5.87 -20.20
N LEU A 16 19.16 4.93 -19.67
CA LEU A 16 19.66 5.00 -18.30
C LEU A 16 20.41 6.33 -18.12
N SER A 17 19.96 7.15 -17.18
CA SER A 17 20.57 8.47 -16.92
C SER A 17 22.05 8.34 -16.56
N ARG A 18 22.89 9.15 -17.23
CA ARG A 18 24.35 9.23 -17.02
C ARG A 18 24.73 9.45 -15.54
N ARG A 19 23.83 10.05 -14.74
CA ARG A 19 24.05 10.28 -13.29
C ARG A 19 23.97 8.99 -12.45
N HIS A 20 23.20 7.99 -12.87
CA HIS A 20 23.14 6.69 -12.18
C HIS A 20 24.33 5.78 -12.51
N PHE A 21 24.92 5.93 -13.70
CA PHE A 21 26.09 5.15 -14.11
C PHE A 21 27.36 5.53 -13.34
N PHE A 22 27.55 6.84 -13.06
CA PHE A 22 28.71 7.31 -12.30
C PHE A 22 28.60 7.11 -10.77
N ALA A 23 27.38 7.07 -10.21
CA ALA A 23 27.19 6.71 -8.80
C ALA A 23 27.57 5.24 -8.50
N LEU A 24 27.49 4.37 -9.51
CA LEU A 24 27.96 2.98 -9.45
C LEU A 24 29.48 2.83 -9.70
N ALA A 25 30.15 3.88 -10.17
CA ALA A 25 31.57 3.84 -10.53
C ALA A 25 32.52 4.33 -9.42
N SER A 26 32.00 4.99 -8.37
CA SER A 26 32.77 5.37 -7.18
C SER A 26 32.76 4.25 -6.14
N ALA A 27 33.12 3.04 -6.56
CA ALA A 27 32.97 1.84 -5.76
C ALA A 27 34.33 1.15 -5.64
N SER A 28 34.92 1.23 -4.45
CA SER A 28 36.08 0.45 -4.01
C SER A 28 35.86 -1.05 -4.28
N THR A 29 36.94 -1.84 -4.34
CA THR A 29 36.95 -3.27 -4.69
C THR A 29 35.92 -4.13 -3.95
N ALA A 30 35.48 -3.72 -2.76
CA ALA A 30 34.40 -4.36 -1.99
C ALA A 30 33.01 -4.29 -2.67
N SER A 31 32.72 -3.22 -3.43
CA SER A 31 31.42 -3.00 -4.07
C SER A 31 31.19 -3.86 -5.31
N VAL A 32 32.28 -4.27 -5.99
CA VAL A 32 32.23 -5.17 -7.16
C VAL A 32 31.76 -6.57 -6.77
N ILE A 33 32.05 -7.00 -5.53
CA ILE A 33 31.66 -8.33 -5.03
C ILE A 33 30.15 -8.39 -4.76
N LEU A 34 29.55 -7.31 -4.23
CA LEU A 34 28.11 -7.24 -3.95
C LEU A 34 27.23 -7.05 -5.21
N ALA A 35 27.78 -6.51 -6.30
CA ALA A 35 27.04 -6.32 -7.56
C ALA A 35 26.98 -7.58 -8.44
N SER A 36 27.82 -8.60 -8.17
CA SER A 36 27.92 -9.82 -8.99
C SER A 36 26.64 -10.67 -9.03
N PRO A 37 25.91 -10.91 -7.92
CA PRO A 37 24.66 -11.67 -7.95
C PRO A 37 23.56 -10.93 -8.72
N LEU A 38 23.50 -9.61 -8.60
CA LEU A 38 22.52 -8.77 -9.29
C LEU A 38 22.80 -8.73 -10.81
N LYS A 39 24.07 -8.64 -11.24
CA LYS A 39 24.43 -8.72 -12.66
C LYS A 39 23.98 -10.01 -13.32
N GLU A 40 24.14 -11.15 -12.66
CA GLU A 40 23.62 -12.43 -13.18
C GLU A 40 22.10 -12.44 -13.30
N VAL A 41 21.38 -11.88 -12.33
CA VAL A 41 19.90 -11.78 -12.36
C VAL A 41 19.45 -10.90 -13.53
N PHE A 42 20.09 -9.74 -13.72
CA PHE A 42 19.78 -8.84 -14.84
C PHE A 42 20.17 -9.44 -16.19
N ALA A 43 21.32 -10.13 -16.29
CA ALA A 43 21.75 -10.81 -17.51
C ALA A 43 20.81 -11.97 -17.88
N LYS A 44 20.37 -12.78 -16.91
CA LYS A 44 19.41 -13.88 -17.12
C LYS A 44 18.02 -13.36 -17.52
N LYS A 45 17.58 -12.23 -16.98
CA LYS A 45 16.34 -11.53 -17.39
C LYS A 45 16.42 -10.96 -18.80
N ALA A 46 17.56 -10.38 -19.18
CA ALA A 46 17.81 -9.88 -20.54
C ALA A 46 17.82 -11.01 -21.60
N LEU A 47 18.17 -12.24 -21.19
CA LEU A 47 18.13 -13.44 -22.03
C LEU A 47 16.75 -14.13 -22.09
N GLY A 48 15.69 -13.54 -21.50
CA GLY A 48 14.34 -14.10 -21.52
C GLY A 48 14.18 -15.43 -20.76
N LYS A 49 15.17 -15.84 -19.97
CA LYS A 49 15.09 -17.06 -19.15
C LYS A 49 14.22 -16.77 -17.92
N SER A 50 13.05 -17.41 -17.85
CA SER A 50 12.20 -17.31 -16.66
C SER A 50 12.93 -17.86 -15.46
N PHE A 51 13.17 -17.03 -14.45
CA PHE A 51 13.61 -17.50 -13.15
C PHE A 51 12.40 -18.13 -12.44
N ARG A 52 12.19 -19.45 -12.60
CA ARG A 52 11.35 -20.19 -11.68
C ARG A 52 12.21 -20.50 -10.45
N ALA A 53 12.17 -19.60 -9.47
CA ALA A 53 12.63 -19.95 -8.13
C ALA A 53 11.92 -21.23 -7.71
N LYS A 54 12.62 -22.15 -7.04
CA LYS A 54 11.94 -23.25 -6.34
C LYS A 54 11.07 -22.56 -5.28
N GLY A 55 9.76 -22.48 -5.52
CA GLY A 55 8.82 -21.85 -4.59
C GLY A 55 8.84 -22.54 -3.23
N PHE A 56 8.09 -22.02 -2.27
CA PHE A 56 8.08 -22.53 -0.90
C PHE A 56 7.40 -23.90 -0.70
N GLY A 57 7.03 -24.58 -1.78
CA GLY A 57 6.28 -25.84 -1.78
C GLY A 57 4.76 -25.64 -1.91
N SER A 58 4.02 -26.74 -1.86
CA SER A 58 2.55 -26.71 -1.92
C SER A 58 1.95 -26.07 -0.67
N LEU A 59 0.83 -25.38 -0.83
CA LEU A 59 0.06 -24.84 0.28
C LEU A 59 -0.64 -25.97 1.06
N LYS A 60 -0.69 -25.82 2.38
CA LYS A 60 -1.49 -26.66 3.26
C LYS A 60 -2.79 -25.95 3.61
N PRO A 61 -3.94 -26.61 3.47
CA PRO A 61 -5.22 -26.06 3.91
C PRO A 61 -5.18 -25.64 5.38
N ASP A 62 -5.59 -24.42 5.66
CA ASP A 62 -5.76 -23.91 7.02
C ASP A 62 -7.06 -24.44 7.62
N PRO A 63 -7.03 -25.13 8.79
CA PRO A 63 -8.24 -25.57 9.49
C PRO A 63 -9.23 -24.43 9.79
N ASN A 64 -8.72 -23.21 9.97
CA ASN A 64 -9.56 -22.03 10.23
C ASN A 64 -10.02 -21.33 8.93
N GLN A 65 -9.62 -21.83 7.76
CA GLN A 65 -9.95 -21.29 6.44
C GLN A 65 -9.61 -19.80 6.27
N LEU A 66 -8.54 -19.32 6.91
CA LEU A 66 -8.08 -17.94 6.80
C LEU A 66 -6.97 -17.80 5.75
N LEU A 67 -5.90 -18.59 5.87
CA LEU A 67 -4.75 -18.48 4.98
C LEU A 67 -3.99 -19.80 4.86
N ASP A 68 -4.10 -20.43 3.70
CA ASP A 68 -3.31 -21.61 3.36
C ASP A 68 -1.84 -21.23 3.17
N LEU A 69 -0.95 -21.91 3.90
CA LEU A 69 0.49 -21.63 3.90
C LEU A 69 1.33 -22.87 3.57
N PRO A 70 2.53 -22.71 2.98
CA PRO A 70 3.45 -23.82 2.82
C PRO A 70 3.92 -24.40 4.16
N ALA A 71 4.46 -25.62 4.13
CA ALA A 71 5.04 -26.24 5.31
C ALA A 71 6.15 -25.36 5.93
N GLY A 72 6.11 -25.17 7.26
CA GLY A 72 7.10 -24.36 8.00
C GLY A 72 6.76 -22.88 8.13
N PHE A 73 5.72 -22.41 7.45
CA PHE A 73 5.19 -21.05 7.62
C PHE A 73 4.07 -21.03 8.66
N SER A 74 3.89 -19.88 9.31
CA SER A 74 2.77 -19.61 10.21
C SER A 74 2.31 -18.16 10.03
N TYR A 75 1.06 -17.89 10.39
CA TYR A 75 0.53 -16.54 10.46
C TYR A 75 0.01 -16.23 11.85
N LYS A 76 -0.19 -14.94 12.11
CA LYS A 76 -0.99 -14.47 13.23
C LYS A 76 -1.95 -13.41 12.74
N VAL A 77 -3.21 -13.52 13.15
CA VAL A 77 -4.19 -12.45 12.93
C VAL A 77 -3.94 -11.34 13.93
N LEU A 78 -3.59 -10.16 13.44
CA LEU A 78 -3.35 -8.99 14.28
C LEU A 78 -4.64 -8.26 14.62
N SER A 79 -5.60 -8.20 13.70
CA SER A 79 -6.78 -7.34 13.79
C SER A 79 -7.90 -7.90 12.90
N ARG A 80 -9.16 -7.88 13.37
CA ARG A 80 -10.34 -8.22 12.58
C ARG A 80 -11.32 -7.06 12.57
N THR A 81 -11.97 -6.84 11.42
CA THR A 81 -13.07 -5.87 11.29
C THR A 81 -14.12 -6.10 12.38
N GLY A 82 -14.55 -5.02 13.03
CA GLY A 82 -15.53 -5.09 14.12
C GLY A 82 -14.96 -5.39 15.51
N ASP A 83 -13.69 -5.79 15.64
CA ASP A 83 -13.04 -5.86 16.96
C ASP A 83 -12.92 -4.47 17.58
N THR A 84 -12.86 -4.37 18.91
CA THR A 84 -12.63 -3.09 19.59
C THR A 84 -11.14 -2.72 19.53
N MET A 85 -10.85 -1.52 19.05
CA MET A 85 -9.53 -0.89 19.03
C MET A 85 -9.20 -0.24 20.39
N THR A 86 -7.95 0.18 20.57
CA THR A 86 -7.48 0.79 21.84
C THR A 86 -8.11 2.16 22.10
N ASP A 87 -8.57 2.85 21.05
CA ASP A 87 -9.32 4.10 21.13
C ASP A 87 -10.84 3.90 21.36
N SER A 88 -11.26 2.67 21.68
CA SER A 88 -12.66 2.25 21.89
C SER A 88 -13.54 2.24 20.64
N ASN A 89 -13.01 2.59 19.46
CA ASN A 89 -13.73 2.44 18.20
C ASN A 89 -13.66 1.00 17.69
N LEU A 90 -14.50 0.67 16.71
CA LEU A 90 -14.41 -0.63 16.05
C LEU A 90 -13.39 -0.59 14.91
N VAL A 91 -12.71 -1.72 14.67
CA VAL A 91 -11.84 -1.87 13.50
C VAL A 91 -12.68 -1.67 12.22
N PRO A 92 -12.33 -0.70 11.36
CA PRO A 92 -13.06 -0.46 10.14
C PRO A 92 -12.87 -1.58 9.13
N GLY A 93 -13.83 -1.73 8.22
CA GLY A 93 -13.79 -2.72 7.15
C GLY A 93 -12.90 -2.31 5.99
N ARG A 94 -12.85 -3.18 4.97
CA ARG A 94 -12.08 -2.97 3.72
C ARG A 94 -10.61 -2.56 3.95
N PRO A 95 -9.83 -3.26 4.79
CA PRO A 95 -8.41 -2.99 4.91
C PRO A 95 -7.71 -3.17 3.55
N ASP A 96 -6.83 -2.24 3.20
CA ASP A 96 -6.13 -2.25 1.92
C ASP A 96 -4.63 -1.92 2.12
N GLY A 97 -4.01 -1.18 1.21
CA GLY A 97 -2.59 -0.84 1.19
C GLY A 97 -2.05 -0.39 2.54
N MET A 98 -0.84 -0.85 2.85
CA MET A 98 -0.21 -0.63 4.14
C MET A 98 1.31 -0.61 4.05
N ALA A 99 1.96 0.03 5.03
CA ALA A 99 3.40 0.01 5.20
C ALA A 99 3.80 -0.12 6.67
N ALA A 100 4.93 -0.77 6.90
CA ALA A 100 5.51 -0.99 8.22
C ALA A 100 6.66 0.00 8.48
N PHE A 101 6.65 0.61 9.66
CA PHE A 101 7.60 1.61 10.10
C PHE A 101 8.19 1.20 11.46
N PRO A 102 9.45 1.56 11.76
CA PRO A 102 10.00 1.42 13.10
C PRO A 102 9.17 2.20 14.12
N ALA A 103 8.90 1.60 15.28
CA ALA A 103 8.26 2.25 16.41
C ALA A 103 9.10 2.08 17.69
N PRO A 104 8.93 2.94 18.71
CA PRO A 104 9.70 2.89 19.94
C PRO A 104 9.65 1.51 20.62
N GLY A 105 10.74 1.12 21.28
CA GLY A 105 10.84 -0.14 22.02
C GLY A 105 11.05 -1.38 21.13
N GLY A 106 11.53 -1.22 19.89
CA GLY A 106 11.69 -2.32 18.93
C GLY A 106 10.38 -2.81 18.34
N ASN A 107 9.33 -2.00 18.46
CA ASN A 107 8.02 -2.28 17.90
C ASN A 107 7.96 -1.90 16.42
N THR A 108 6.89 -2.34 15.75
CA THR A 108 6.58 -1.96 14.37
C THR A 108 5.24 -1.25 14.34
N ALA A 109 5.16 -0.05 13.74
CA ALA A 109 3.92 0.60 13.40
C ALA A 109 3.50 0.20 11.97
N LEU A 110 2.29 -0.32 11.81
CA LEU A 110 1.68 -0.62 10.52
C LEU A 110 0.57 0.39 10.28
N VAL A 111 0.77 1.29 9.30
CA VAL A 111 -0.28 2.21 8.84
C VAL A 111 -1.03 1.52 7.72
N ARG A 112 -2.35 1.39 7.87
CA ARG A 112 -3.20 0.59 6.98
C ARG A 112 -4.40 1.41 6.50
N ASN A 113 -4.57 1.45 5.18
CA ASN A 113 -5.73 2.06 4.54
C ASN A 113 -7.03 1.29 4.80
N HIS A 114 -8.14 2.01 4.72
CA HIS A 114 -9.48 1.45 4.68
C HIS A 114 -10.25 2.02 3.48
N GLU A 115 -10.52 1.15 2.50
CA GLU A 115 -11.05 1.51 1.19
C GLU A 115 -12.58 1.69 1.20
N LEU A 116 -13.07 2.50 2.13
CA LEU A 116 -14.50 2.71 2.38
C LEU A 116 -15.03 3.93 1.63
N SER A 117 -16.23 3.79 1.07
CA SER A 117 -17.05 4.88 0.51
C SER A 117 -18.04 5.44 1.54
N PRO A 118 -18.69 6.58 1.25
CA PRO A 118 -19.81 7.04 2.05
C PRO A 118 -20.88 5.95 2.23
N HIS A 119 -21.60 6.01 3.34
CA HIS A 119 -22.75 5.16 3.65
C HIS A 119 -22.52 3.63 3.71
N GLN A 120 -21.27 3.14 3.68
CA GLN A 120 -20.91 1.74 3.97
C GLN A 120 -20.93 1.43 5.48
N LEU A 121 -22.03 1.76 6.15
CA LEU A 121 -22.16 1.72 7.62
C LEU A 121 -22.04 0.29 8.18
N ASP A 122 -22.41 -0.73 7.40
CA ASP A 122 -22.30 -2.14 7.76
C ASP A 122 -20.84 -2.61 7.87
N LYS A 123 -19.88 -1.82 7.37
CA LYS A 123 -18.46 -2.13 7.41
C LYS A 123 -17.72 -1.50 8.57
N HIS A 124 -18.39 -0.70 9.41
CA HIS A 124 -17.77 0.16 10.42
C HIS A 124 -16.82 1.19 9.75
N GLY A 125 -17.17 2.47 9.83
CA GLY A 125 -16.33 3.55 9.31
C GLY A 125 -15.26 4.01 10.29
N LEU A 126 -14.28 4.77 9.80
CA LEU A 126 -13.35 5.47 10.67
C LEU A 126 -14.11 6.52 11.50
N VAL A 127 -13.94 6.43 12.81
CA VAL A 127 -14.53 7.36 13.78
C VAL A 127 -13.46 8.34 14.24
N ALA A 128 -13.80 9.62 14.12
CA ALA A 128 -13.03 10.76 14.61
C ALA A 128 -14.02 11.89 14.92
N VAL A 129 -13.60 12.87 15.72
CA VAL A 129 -14.38 14.10 15.90
C VAL A 129 -14.59 14.79 14.56
N GLU A 130 -15.80 15.31 14.32
CA GLU A 130 -16.25 15.72 12.99
C GLU A 130 -15.34 16.77 12.35
N TYR A 131 -14.85 17.74 13.12
CA TYR A 131 -13.98 18.81 12.62
C TYR A 131 -12.55 18.36 12.25
N ILE A 132 -12.17 17.12 12.56
CA ILE A 132 -10.88 16.52 12.14
C ILE A 132 -11.05 15.69 10.86
N LYS A 133 -12.27 15.27 10.52
CA LYS A 133 -12.53 14.57 9.27
C LYS A 133 -12.33 15.51 8.09
N TYR A 134 -11.71 15.01 7.02
CA TYR A 134 -11.61 15.78 5.78
C TYR A 134 -13.00 16.05 5.18
N ASP A 135 -13.80 14.99 5.00
CA ASP A 135 -15.22 15.03 4.65
C ASP A 135 -16.03 14.28 5.72
N PRO A 136 -16.94 14.94 6.46
CA PRO A 136 -17.79 14.29 7.47
C PRO A 136 -18.65 13.12 6.95
N MET A 137 -19.00 13.11 5.66
CA MET A 137 -19.79 12.04 5.04
C MET A 137 -18.97 10.77 4.78
N CYS A 138 -17.65 10.89 4.72
CA CYS A 138 -16.75 9.81 4.33
C CYS A 138 -16.31 8.96 5.51
N LEU A 139 -16.14 7.66 5.24
CA LEU A 139 -15.87 6.62 6.22
C LEU A 139 -14.47 5.99 6.07
N GLY A 140 -13.72 6.34 5.02
CA GLY A 140 -12.37 5.87 4.76
C GLY A 140 -11.32 6.61 5.59
N GLY A 141 -10.06 6.21 5.37
CA GLY A 141 -8.92 6.74 6.09
C GLY A 141 -7.89 5.66 6.39
N THR A 142 -7.20 5.80 7.52
CA THR A 142 -6.19 4.85 7.96
C THR A 142 -6.35 4.49 9.43
N THR A 143 -5.95 3.27 9.77
CA THR A 143 -5.64 2.88 11.15
C THR A 143 -4.15 2.65 11.30
N THR A 144 -3.62 2.91 12.50
CA THR A 144 -2.26 2.56 12.88
C THR A 144 -2.29 1.43 13.91
N LEU A 145 -1.67 0.30 13.58
CA LEU A 145 -1.45 -0.82 14.48
C LEU A 145 -0.01 -0.73 14.98
N VAL A 146 0.23 -0.88 16.29
CA VAL A 146 1.58 -1.11 16.80
C VAL A 146 1.71 -2.55 17.24
N VAL A 147 2.67 -3.23 16.64
CA VAL A 147 2.96 -4.64 16.81
C VAL A 147 4.25 -4.76 17.60
N GLY A 148 4.20 -5.53 18.69
CA GLY A 148 5.36 -5.81 19.52
C GLY A 148 6.40 -6.65 18.81
N ALA A 149 7.65 -6.63 19.27
CA ALA A 149 8.73 -7.47 18.75
C ALA A 149 8.41 -8.99 18.80
N ASN A 150 7.50 -9.41 19.69
CA ASN A 150 6.95 -10.76 19.79
C ASN A 150 5.79 -11.05 18.82
N GLY A 151 5.51 -10.11 17.91
CA GLY A 151 4.41 -10.17 16.95
C GLY A 151 3.03 -10.04 17.59
N GLN A 152 2.87 -9.50 18.80
CA GLN A 152 1.54 -9.26 19.41
C GLN A 152 1.03 -7.86 19.07
N LEU A 153 -0.27 -7.69 18.88
CA LEU A 153 -0.86 -6.36 18.78
C LEU A 153 -0.79 -5.66 20.15
N VAL A 154 -0.16 -4.48 20.19
CA VAL A 154 -0.01 -3.66 21.41
C VAL A 154 -1.07 -2.56 21.44
N LYS A 155 -1.27 -1.87 20.32
CA LYS A 155 -2.32 -0.86 20.18
C LYS A 155 -2.83 -0.80 18.74
N GLN A 156 -4.07 -0.36 18.59
CA GLN A 156 -4.67 -0.02 17.30
C GLN A 156 -5.57 1.20 17.48
N TYR A 157 -5.52 2.15 16.55
CA TYR A 157 -6.31 3.39 16.60
C TYR A 157 -6.46 4.02 15.22
N THR A 158 -7.43 4.92 15.06
CA THR A 158 -7.60 5.75 13.86
C THR A 158 -6.45 6.76 13.70
N SER A 159 -5.84 6.83 12.51
CA SER A 159 -4.75 7.79 12.20
C SER A 159 -5.10 8.80 11.08
N LEU A 160 -6.09 8.50 10.25
CA LEU A 160 -6.68 9.41 9.27
C LEU A 160 -8.17 9.07 9.14
N ALA A 161 -9.05 10.05 8.98
CA ALA A 161 -10.49 9.83 8.85
C ALA A 161 -11.14 10.86 7.93
N GLY A 162 -12.29 10.49 7.37
CA GLY A 162 -13.08 11.37 6.50
C GLY A 162 -12.55 11.45 5.06
N THR A 163 -11.72 10.50 4.65
CA THR A 163 -11.26 10.38 3.25
C THR A 163 -12.03 9.25 2.55
N GLU A 164 -11.96 9.19 1.23
CA GLU A 164 -12.78 8.29 0.41
C GLU A 164 -11.92 7.23 -0.29
N ARG A 165 -12.30 5.96 -0.12
CA ARG A 165 -11.68 4.80 -0.80
C ARG A 165 -10.16 4.85 -0.85
N ASN A 166 -9.55 4.98 0.32
CA ASN A 166 -8.11 4.82 0.47
C ASN A 166 -7.72 3.41 0.05
N CYS A 167 -7.14 3.27 -1.14
CA CYS A 167 -6.80 1.96 -1.70
C CYS A 167 -5.33 1.66 -1.40
N SER A 168 -4.42 2.32 -2.10
CA SER A 168 -2.97 2.05 -2.00
C SER A 168 -2.20 3.25 -1.45
N GLY A 169 -0.89 3.23 -1.61
CA GLY A 169 -0.02 4.27 -1.11
C GLY A 169 1.46 3.94 -1.21
N GLY A 170 2.29 4.75 -0.55
CA GLY A 170 3.73 4.51 -0.49
C GLY A 170 4.37 5.11 0.76
N PRO A 171 5.35 4.43 1.38
CA PRO A 171 6.14 5.02 2.43
C PRO A 171 7.04 6.12 1.85
N THR A 172 7.15 7.23 2.56
CA THR A 172 8.09 8.30 2.19
C THR A 172 9.48 7.99 2.74
N PRO A 173 10.56 8.55 2.12
CA PRO A 173 11.92 8.39 2.63
C PRO A 173 12.15 8.99 4.04
N TRP A 174 11.27 9.88 4.50
CA TRP A 174 11.34 10.50 5.82
C TRP A 174 10.43 9.85 6.86
N GLY A 175 9.77 8.73 6.52
CA GLY A 175 9.11 7.86 7.50
C GLY A 175 7.62 8.11 7.72
N SER A 176 6.93 8.72 6.76
CA SER A 176 5.47 8.84 6.73
C SER A 176 4.84 7.89 5.70
N TRP A 177 3.52 7.74 5.74
CA TRP A 177 2.74 7.01 4.75
C TRP A 177 1.94 7.96 3.87
N ILE A 178 2.01 7.81 2.55
CA ILE A 178 1.08 8.48 1.63
C ILE A 178 -0.08 7.54 1.35
N SER A 179 -1.27 7.88 1.84
CA SER A 179 -2.52 7.20 1.54
C SER A 179 -3.19 7.83 0.32
N CYS A 180 -3.65 7.01 -0.63
CA CYS A 180 -4.23 7.50 -1.89
C CYS A 180 -5.72 7.14 -2.00
N GLU A 181 -6.56 8.15 -2.23
CA GLU A 181 -7.96 7.94 -2.63
C GLU A 181 -8.02 7.39 -4.06
N GLU A 182 -8.77 6.30 -4.27
CA GLU A 182 -8.90 5.71 -5.61
C GLU A 182 -9.85 6.52 -6.52
N SER A 183 -10.86 7.16 -5.93
CA SER A 183 -11.90 7.87 -6.66
C SER A 183 -11.63 9.38 -6.73
N THR A 184 -12.22 10.04 -7.72
CA THR A 184 -12.15 11.50 -7.92
C THR A 184 -13.53 12.15 -7.76
N VAL A 185 -14.37 11.57 -6.89
CA VAL A 185 -15.75 12.04 -6.68
C VAL A 185 -15.78 13.47 -6.14
N THR A 186 -16.81 14.21 -6.52
CA THR A 186 -17.04 15.59 -6.10
C THR A 186 -18.50 15.76 -5.69
N PRO A 187 -18.89 16.88 -5.05
CA PRO A 187 -20.28 17.10 -4.64
C PRO A 187 -21.27 17.14 -5.81
N THR A 188 -20.78 17.28 -7.05
CA THR A 188 -21.60 17.28 -8.27
C THR A 188 -21.55 15.95 -9.04
N THR A 189 -20.77 14.97 -8.59
CA THR A 189 -20.61 13.69 -9.30
C THR A 189 -21.87 12.82 -9.20
N TYR A 190 -22.57 12.86 -8.06
CA TYR A 190 -23.81 12.13 -7.82
C TYR A 190 -24.92 13.04 -7.30
N PRO A 191 -26.20 12.67 -7.46
CA PRO A 191 -27.32 13.32 -6.76
C PRO A 191 -27.09 13.36 -5.24
N VAL A 192 -27.63 14.38 -4.56
CA VAL A 192 -27.43 14.60 -3.12
C VAL A 192 -27.95 13.45 -2.25
N ASP A 193 -28.94 12.71 -2.74
CA ASP A 193 -29.54 11.55 -2.09
C ASP A 193 -28.86 10.22 -2.45
N ASP A 194 -27.83 10.24 -3.30
CA ASP A 194 -27.07 9.03 -3.66
C ASP A 194 -26.14 8.62 -2.50
N PRO A 195 -26.06 7.32 -2.16
CA PRO A 195 -25.17 6.82 -1.11
C PRO A 195 -23.67 6.95 -1.42
N ARG A 196 -23.29 7.44 -2.60
CA ARG A 196 -21.91 7.77 -2.97
C ARG A 196 -21.64 9.28 -2.99
N SER A 197 -22.64 10.09 -2.65
CA SER A 197 -22.48 11.55 -2.56
C SER A 197 -21.49 11.93 -1.45
N VAL A 198 -20.81 13.05 -1.67
CA VAL A 198 -19.74 13.58 -0.83
C VAL A 198 -19.96 15.09 -0.64
N SER A 199 -19.46 15.65 0.46
CA SER A 199 -19.55 17.10 0.73
C SER A 199 -18.32 17.86 0.24
N MET A 200 -17.20 17.16 0.04
CA MET A 200 -15.93 17.71 -0.43
C MET A 200 -15.51 17.09 -1.78
N LYS A 201 -14.49 17.67 -2.42
CA LYS A 201 -13.85 17.05 -3.59
C LYS A 201 -12.92 15.94 -3.10
N HIS A 202 -12.79 14.87 -3.86
CA HIS A 202 -11.89 13.75 -3.58
C HIS A 202 -10.97 13.45 -4.76
N GLY A 203 -10.03 12.55 -4.55
CA GLY A 203 -8.93 12.22 -5.47
C GLY A 203 -7.59 12.76 -4.99
N TYR A 204 -7.43 12.90 -3.68
CA TYR A 204 -6.22 13.43 -3.05
C TYR A 204 -5.35 12.33 -2.45
N ASN A 205 -4.09 12.70 -2.20
CA ASN A 205 -3.16 11.89 -1.43
C ASN A 205 -2.94 12.57 -0.08
N PHE A 206 -2.98 11.79 1.00
CA PHE A 206 -2.85 12.26 2.37
C PHE A 206 -1.58 11.70 2.99
N GLU A 207 -0.79 12.57 3.60
CA GLU A 207 0.37 12.15 4.38
C GLU A 207 -0.06 11.83 5.82
N VAL A 208 0.34 10.66 6.30
CA VAL A 208 0.02 10.10 7.62
C VAL A 208 1.30 9.79 8.38
#